data_AF-I9SZW5-F1
#
_entry.id   AF-I9SZW5-F1
#
_cell.length_a   1.000
_cell.length_b   1.000
_cell.length_c   1.000
_cell.angle_alpha   90.00
_cell.angle_beta   90.00
_cell.angle_gamma   90.00
#
_symmetry.space_group_name_H-M   'P 1'
#
loop_
_entity.id
_entity.type
_entity.pdbx_description
1 polymer ?
#
loop_
_entity_poly.entity_id
_entity_poly.type
_entity_poly.pdbx_seq_one_letter_code
_entity_poly.pdbx_strand_id
1 'polypeptide(L)'
;MISYCDHCKVYHLEFGNLFFRFTEDGFLHFRNYVVGINGTEAARMNHGLMSNRKIFLRLSSENVYFCLTNAELQELKTLVLLQTDEEMLQDFGLTFLQDLSLN
;
A
#
# COMPACT_ATOMS: atom_id res chain seq x y z
N MET A 1 -1.79 1.25 11.25
CA MET A 1 -1.32 0.21 12.21
C MET A 1 -1.60 -1.16 11.60
N ILE A 2 -0.71 -2.13 11.80
CA ILE A 2 -0.97 -3.53 11.43
C ILE A 2 -0.78 -4.37 12.68
N SER A 3 -1.69 -5.32 12.90
CA SER A 3 -1.56 -6.34 13.94
C SER A 3 -1.94 -7.70 13.40
N TYR A 4 -1.26 -8.74 13.86
CA TYR A 4 -1.61 -10.13 13.55
C TYR A 4 -2.38 -10.73 14.72
N CYS A 5 -3.48 -11.43 14.42
CA CYS A 5 -4.28 -12.13 15.42
C CYS A 5 -3.96 -13.62 15.39
N ASP A 6 -3.19 -14.10 16.37
CA ASP A 6 -2.79 -15.52 16.45
C ASP A 6 -3.96 -16.51 16.57
N HIS A 7 -5.07 -16.08 17.17
CA HIS A 7 -6.26 -16.91 17.29
C HIS A 7 -7.01 -17.05 15.97
N CYS A 8 -7.18 -15.92 15.26
CA CYS A 8 -7.95 -15.86 14.02
C CYS A 8 -7.11 -16.16 12.76
N LYS A 9 -5.78 -16.18 12.87
CA LYS A 9 -4.81 -16.36 11.78
C LYS A 9 -5.00 -15.35 10.64
N VAL A 10 -5.12 -14.08 11.01
CA VAL A 10 -5.37 -12.96 10.09
C VAL A 10 -4.59 -11.72 10.48
N TYR A 11 -4.30 -10.89 9.49
CA TYR A 11 -3.83 -9.52 9.67
C TYR A 11 -5.01 -8.55 9.76
N HIS A 12 -4.95 -7.65 10.72
CA HIS A 12 -5.78 -6.46 10.80
C HIS A 12 -4.96 -5.26 10.39
N LEU A 13 -5.38 -4.59 9.32
CA LEU A 13 -4.74 -3.36 8.83
C LEU A 13 -5.68 -2.19 9.01
N GLU A 14 -5.21 -1.17 9.72
CA GLU A 14 -5.86 0.10 9.89
C GLU A 14 -5.07 1.20 9.18
N PHE A 15 -5.74 1.93 8.29
CA PHE A 15 -5.15 3.05 7.56
C PHE A 15 -6.19 4.14 7.34
N GLY A 16 -5.99 5.30 7.97
CA GLY A 16 -7.01 6.36 7.99
C GLY A 16 -8.31 5.86 8.59
N ASN A 17 -9.41 5.95 7.83
CA ASN A 17 -10.74 5.44 8.20
C ASN A 17 -11.02 4.03 7.67
N LEU A 18 -10.01 3.34 7.13
CA LEU A 18 -10.16 2.02 6.52
C LEU A 18 -9.68 0.93 7.48
N PHE A 19 -10.49 -0.12 7.61
CA PHE A 19 -10.15 -1.34 8.32
C PHE A 19 -10.22 -2.53 7.36
N PHE A 20 -9.15 -3.29 7.29
CA PHE A 20 -9.06 -4.50 6.48
C PHE A 20 -8.74 -5.69 7.35
N ARG A 21 -9.34 -6.82 6.99
CA ARG A 21 -9.02 -8.13 7.55
C ARG A 21 -8.54 -9.02 6.43
N PHE A 22 -7.31 -9.49 6.52
CA PHE A 22 -6.67 -10.32 5.51
C PHE A 22 -6.26 -11.67 6.08
N THR A 23 -6.37 -12.73 5.27
CA THR A 23 -5.54 -13.92 5.47
C THR A 23 -4.06 -13.56 5.25
N GLU A 24 -3.13 -14.42 5.64
CA GLU A 24 -1.70 -14.21 5.40
C GLU A 24 -1.40 -14.00 3.91
N ASP A 25 -1.90 -14.90 3.05
CA ASP A 25 -1.78 -14.75 1.61
C ASP A 25 -2.45 -13.47 1.11
N GLY A 26 -3.64 -13.14 1.61
CA GLY A 26 -4.36 -11.92 1.22
C GLY A 26 -3.57 -10.66 1.56
N PHE A 27 -2.88 -10.65 2.70
CA PHE A 27 -2.03 -9.55 3.11
C PHE A 27 -0.79 -9.44 2.22
N LEU A 28 -0.15 -10.56 1.89
CA LEU A 28 1.00 -10.60 0.98
C LEU A 28 0.64 -10.06 -0.42
N HIS A 29 -0.51 -10.48 -0.97
CA HIS A 29 -1.02 -9.97 -2.25
C HIS A 29 -1.31 -8.47 -2.16
N PHE A 30 -1.98 -8.02 -1.10
CA PHE A 30 -2.27 -6.60 -0.89
C PHE A 30 -1.00 -5.76 -0.77
N ARG A 31 0.02 -6.23 -0.03
CA ARG A 31 1.32 -5.58 0.09
C ARG A 31 1.98 -5.40 -1.28
N ASN A 32 2.12 -6.48 -2.04
CA ASN A 32 2.77 -6.44 -3.35
C ASN A 32 2.00 -5.54 -4.32
N TYR A 33 0.67 -5.58 -4.27
CA TYR A 33 -0.20 -4.68 -5.02
C TYR A 33 0.09 -3.21 -4.68
N VAL A 34 0.04 -2.83 -3.40
CA VAL A 34 0.27 -1.44 -2.96
C VAL A 34 1.68 -0.96 -3.31
N VAL A 35 2.71 -1.78 -3.03
CA VAL A 35 4.12 -1.43 -3.29
C VAL A 35 4.37 -1.21 -4.78
N GLY A 36 3.74 -2.02 -5.65
CA GLY A 36 3.85 -1.92 -7.10
C GLY A 36 3.16 -0.69 -7.72
N ILE A 37 2.38 0.08 -6.97
CA ILE A 37 1.71 1.29 -7.51
C ILE A 37 2.74 2.40 -7.73
N ASN A 38 2.86 2.87 -8.97
CA ASN A 38 3.54 4.12 -9.29
C ASN A 38 2.56 5.29 -9.14
N GLY A 39 2.70 6.06 -8.05
CA GLY A 39 1.79 7.16 -7.73
C GLY A 39 1.86 8.34 -8.70
N THR A 40 3.04 8.62 -9.27
CA THR A 40 3.23 9.67 -10.28
C THR A 40 2.49 9.33 -11.57
N GLU A 41 2.65 8.10 -12.07
CA GLU A 41 1.96 7.64 -13.27
C GLU A 41 0.44 7.56 -13.05
N ALA A 42 -0.02 7.08 -11.89
CA ALA A 42 -1.43 7.06 -11.54
C ALA A 42 -2.03 8.49 -11.50
N ALA A 43 -1.31 9.45 -10.90
CA ALA A 43 -1.73 10.84 -10.86
C ALA A 43 -1.80 11.46 -12.27
N ARG A 44 -0.80 11.17 -13.12
CA ARG A 44 -0.76 11.60 -14.51
C ARG A 44 -1.92 11.03 -15.31
N MET A 45 -2.25 9.75 -15.19
CA MET A 45 -3.39 9.15 -15.88
C MET A 45 -4.73 9.75 -15.45
N ASN A 46 -4.85 10.14 -14.18
CA ASN A 46 -6.09 10.64 -13.59
C ASN A 46 -6.16 12.18 -13.50
N HIS A 47 -5.27 12.90 -14.20
CA HIS A 47 -5.17 14.36 -14.13
C HIS A 47 -6.49 15.06 -14.46
N GLY A 48 -7.26 14.55 -15.43
CA GLY A 48 -8.54 15.13 -15.86
C GLY A 48 -9.73 14.95 -14.90
N LEU A 49 -9.58 14.15 -13.83
CA LEU A 49 -10.65 13.99 -12.84
C LEU A 49 -10.72 15.21 -11.90
N MET A 50 -11.89 15.52 -11.35
CA MET A 50 -12.03 16.63 -10.39
C MET A 50 -11.56 16.27 -8.97
N SER A 51 -11.38 14.98 -8.66
CA SER A 51 -10.87 14.53 -7.37
C SER A 51 -9.41 14.93 -7.15
N ASN A 52 -9.08 15.40 -5.94
CA ASN A 52 -7.69 15.64 -5.51
C ASN A 52 -6.94 14.34 -5.19
N ARG A 53 -7.66 13.26 -4.90
CA ARG A 53 -7.11 11.92 -4.65
C ARG A 53 -7.12 11.16 -5.97
N LYS A 54 -5.94 10.95 -6.54
CA LYS A 54 -5.75 10.46 -7.92
C LYS A 54 -5.33 9.00 -8.00
N ILE A 55 -5.05 8.35 -6.88
CA ILE A 55 -4.57 6.98 -6.84
C ILE A 55 -5.74 6.12 -6.38
N PHE A 56 -6.22 5.24 -7.25
CA PHE A 56 -7.36 4.38 -6.95
C PHE A 56 -6.87 2.97 -6.61
N LEU A 57 -7.00 2.60 -5.33
CA LEU A 57 -6.90 1.21 -4.93
C LEU A 57 -8.16 0.49 -5.37
N ARG A 58 -8.01 -0.50 -6.24
CA ARG A 58 -9.09 -1.35 -6.72
C ARG A 58 -9.18 -2.58 -5.84
N LEU A 59 -10.27 -2.72 -5.12
CA LEU A 59 -10.57 -3.94 -4.38
C LEU A 59 -11.28 -4.94 -5.28
N SER A 60 -11.37 -6.19 -4.83
CA SER A 60 -12.08 -7.26 -5.55
C SER A 60 -13.59 -7.01 -5.70
N SER A 61 -14.18 -6.10 -4.90
CA SER A 61 -15.58 -5.68 -5.04
C SER A 61 -15.75 -4.72 -6.21
N GLU A 62 -16.73 -5.00 -7.07
CA GLU A 62 -17.02 -4.14 -8.22
C GLU A 62 -17.38 -2.71 -7.77
N ASN A 63 -16.85 -1.72 -8.49
CA ASN A 63 -17.18 -0.29 -8.36
C ASN A 63 -16.87 0.38 -7.01
N VAL A 64 -16.08 -0.24 -6.12
CA VAL A 64 -15.58 0.40 -4.90
C VAL A 64 -14.08 0.68 -5.04
N TYR A 65 -13.70 1.93 -4.85
CA TYR A 65 -12.32 2.39 -4.94
C TYR A 65 -11.93 3.16 -3.69
N PHE A 66 -10.73 2.89 -3.16
CA PHE A 66 -10.13 3.76 -2.16
C PHE A 66 -9.18 4.74 -2.83
N CYS A 67 -9.42 6.02 -2.59
CA CYS A 67 -8.73 7.09 -3.28
C CYS A 67 -7.66 7.69 -2.38
N LEU A 68 -6.41 7.66 -2.84
CA LEU A 68 -5.26 8.19 -2.12
C LEU A 68 -4.64 9.38 -2.86
N THR A 69 -4.02 10.26 -2.08
CA THR A 69 -2.96 11.16 -2.53
C THR A 69 -1.63 10.40 -2.63
N ASN A 70 -0.63 11.00 -3.28
CA ASN A 70 0.72 10.44 -3.29
C ASN A 70 1.30 10.29 -1.87
N ALA A 71 1.07 11.27 -0.98
CA ALA A 71 1.53 11.20 0.39
C ALA A 71 0.93 9.99 1.13
N GLU A 72 -0.38 9.81 1.04
CA GLU A 72 -1.06 8.66 1.68
C GLU A 72 -0.63 7.32 1.06
N LEU A 73 -0.35 7.27 -0.25
CA LEU A 73 0.23 6.07 -0.84
C LEU A 73 1.59 5.74 -0.21
N GLN A 74 2.45 6.73 0.03
CA GLN A 74 3.76 6.50 0.66
C GLN A 74 3.64 6.08 2.12
N GLU A 75 2.71 6.66 2.87
CA GLU A 75 2.40 6.23 4.23
C GLU A 75 1.91 4.77 4.26
N LEU A 76 1.01 4.41 3.34
CA LEU A 76 0.50 3.04 3.23
C LEU A 76 1.61 2.06 2.82
N LYS A 77 2.49 2.44 1.87
CA LYS A 77 3.68 1.64 1.50
C LYS A 77 4.59 1.39 2.68
N THR A 78 4.93 2.45 3.41
CA THR A 78 5.74 2.35 4.64
C THR A 78 5.09 1.40 5.64
N LEU A 79 3.78 1.56 5.87
CA LEU A 79 3.04 0.71 6.81
C LEU A 79 3.10 -0.77 6.43
N VAL A 80 2.86 -1.13 5.16
CA VAL A 80 2.84 -2.54 4.73
C VAL A 80 4.23 -3.17 4.61
N LEU A 81 5.30 -2.36 4.52
CA LEU A 81 6.68 -2.83 4.48
C LEU A 81 7.26 -3.08 5.88
N LEU A 82 6.89 -2.28 6.88
CA LEU A 82 7.36 -2.39 8.28
C LEU A 82 6.97 -3.70 8.99
N GLN A 83 6.04 -4.48 8.45
CA GLN A 83 5.65 -5.78 8.99
C GLN A 83 6.48 -6.96 8.44
N THR A 84 7.46 -6.68 7.58
CA THR A 84 8.36 -7.72 7.08
C THR A 84 9.63 -7.71 7.93
N ASP A 85 10.00 -8.86 8.48
CA ASP A 85 11.25 -9.06 9.20
C ASP A 85 12.44 -8.47 8.41
N GLU A 86 13.45 -7.98 9.15
CA GLU A 86 14.63 -7.24 8.65
C GLU A 86 15.34 -7.90 7.45
N GLU A 87 15.21 -9.22 7.27
CA GLU A 87 15.83 -9.96 6.16
C GLU A 87 15.23 -9.62 4.78
N MET A 88 13.93 -9.29 4.68
CA MET A 88 13.29 -8.90 3.40
C MET A 88 13.49 -7.41 3.08
N LEU A 89 13.79 -6.59 4.08
CA LEU A 89 14.06 -5.16 3.92
C LEU A 89 15.44 -4.91 3.29
N GLN A 90 16.38 -5.84 3.34
CA GLN A 90 17.69 -5.68 2.67
C GLN A 90 17.56 -5.69 1.14
N ASP A 91 16.67 -6.52 0.58
CA ASP A 91 16.52 -6.65 -0.87
C ASP A 91 15.69 -5.50 -1.48
N PHE A 92 14.68 -5.01 -0.76
CA PHE A 92 13.84 -3.87 -1.17
C PHE A 92 14.39 -2.49 -0.75
N GLY A 93 15.11 -2.41 0.36
CA GLY A 93 15.70 -1.17 0.88
C GLY A 93 16.80 -0.63 -0.04
N LEU A 94 17.54 -1.52 -0.72
CA LEU A 94 18.56 -1.11 -1.69
C LEU A 94 17.96 -0.43 -2.92
N THR A 95 16.78 -0.87 -3.38
CA THR A 95 16.08 -0.24 -4.51
C THR A 95 15.42 1.08 -4.08
N PHE A 96 14.78 1.13 -2.91
CA PHE A 96 14.13 2.35 -2.41
C PHE A 96 15.12 3.47 -2.04
N LEU A 97 16.26 3.14 -1.44
CA LEU A 97 17.31 4.13 -1.12
C LEU A 97 18.05 4.63 -2.38
N GLN A 98 18.18 3.80 -3.41
CA GLN A 98 18.72 4.22 -4.70
C GLN A 98 17.80 5.26 -5.37
N ASP A 99 16.49 5.05 -5.35
CA ASP A 99 15.51 5.98 -5.93
C ASP A 99 15.42 7.32 -5.17
N LEU A 100 15.73 7.34 -3.87
CA LEU A 100 15.83 8.56 -3.07
C LEU A 100 17.16 9.31 -3.28
N SER A 101 18.22 8.63 -3.71
CA SER A 101 19.54 9.23 -3.98
C SER A 101 19.66 9.90 -5.36
N LEU A 102 18.65 9.70 -6.22
CA LEU A 102 18.62 10.18 -7.62
C LEU A 102 17.69 11.38 -7.85
N ASN A 103 17.19 12.02 -6.78
CA ASN A 103 16.45 13.30 -6.83
C ASN A 103 17.13 14.38 -6.00
#